data_AF-A0A8B8KWG7-F1
#
_entry.id   AF-A0A8B8KWG7-F1
#
_cell.length_a   1.000
_cell.length_b   1.000
_cell.length_c   1.000
_cell.angle_alpha   90.00
_cell.angle_beta   90.00
_cell.angle_gamma   90.00
#
_symmetry.space_group_name_H-M   'P 1'
#
loop_
_entity.id
_entity.type
_entity.pdbx_description
1 polymer ?
#
loop_
_entity_poly.entity_id
_entity_poly.type
_entity_poly.pdbx_seq_one_letter_code
_entity_poly.pdbx_strand_id
1 'polypeptide(L)'
;MFNRRRNPAVDRVSALPDFILYKILSFLPTKQAVATSVLSKRWRPLWFSLPTLDLDDKAFATFERFSLFVYSLFLSRDITLPLRSFRLTCGNSSPCDPYAINRFVYAAVQRGLRHLHLNMKDNLQRYVRIKLPSCVLTCRTLTVLKLKKVAIDDLPYVDFPSLETLHLVWVSFRLHEDVMKFIAGCPILQDLRTKYLLGIRGHRGHGEVTSLPKLRRAEISNLDIPFSLLHNVDFLRAELKCTYFSDVPEFHNLTHMELIFEFTKWRWNWLLEALNHCPKLHHLTIQKVLKYKDAICDEDWEDPHFVPECISSLLKTCCLRNYKGIKCELQFAKYILQNSKVLRTMTIQSTFEVDMTEKLQMLMKLSVLPRSSATCKLSFE
;
A
#
# COMPACT_ATOMS: atom_id res chain seq x y z
N MET A 1 -50.02 31.46 40.13
CA MET A 1 -49.88 31.14 38.69
C MET A 1 -48.58 31.72 38.16
N PHE A 2 -47.50 30.95 38.06
CA PHE A 2 -46.27 31.39 37.38
C PHE A 2 -46.28 30.85 35.95
N ASN A 3 -46.58 31.73 35.00
CA ASN A 3 -46.45 31.45 33.57
C ASN A 3 -44.96 31.34 33.20
N ARG A 4 -44.39 30.13 33.25
CA ARG A 4 -43.11 29.86 32.57
C ARG A 4 -43.35 29.85 31.06
N ARG A 5 -43.16 31.00 30.42
CA ARG A 5 -42.93 31.05 28.97
C ARG A 5 -41.68 30.22 28.67
N ARG A 6 -41.85 29.01 28.15
CA ARG A 6 -40.76 28.28 27.47
C ARG A 6 -40.38 29.12 26.26
N ASN A 7 -39.22 29.78 26.30
CA ASN A 7 -38.59 30.29 25.08
C ASN A 7 -38.46 29.09 24.12
N PRO A 8 -38.97 29.16 22.88
CA PRO A 8 -38.68 28.12 21.90
C PRO A 8 -37.16 28.06 21.76
N ALA A 9 -36.59 26.86 21.97
CA ALA A 9 -35.16 26.65 21.80
C ALA A 9 -34.82 27.09 20.36
N VAL A 10 -34.11 28.21 20.24
CA VAL A 10 -33.77 28.78 18.93
C VAL A 10 -32.89 27.75 18.22
N ASP A 11 -33.36 27.27 17.06
CA ASP A 11 -32.58 26.38 16.21
C ASP A 11 -31.47 27.20 15.53
N ARG A 12 -30.38 27.39 16.27
CA ARG A 12 -29.21 28.15 15.85
C ARG A 12 -28.50 27.49 14.66
N VAL A 13 -28.66 26.18 14.49
CA VAL A 13 -28.02 25.41 13.42
C VAL A 13 -28.77 25.63 12.11
N SER A 14 -30.11 25.60 12.13
CA SER A 14 -30.92 25.97 10.95
C SER A 14 -30.81 27.46 10.58
N ALA A 15 -30.38 28.33 11.49
CA ALA A 15 -30.14 29.74 11.20
C ALA A 15 -28.82 30.02 10.45
N LEU A 16 -27.91 29.04 10.36
CA LEU A 16 -26.63 29.21 9.67
C LEU A 16 -26.82 29.34 8.15
N PRO A 17 -26.01 30.14 7.43
CA PRO A 17 -26.01 30.17 5.96
C PRO A 17 -25.54 28.85 5.33
N ASP A 18 -25.98 28.56 4.10
CA ASP A 18 -25.66 27.30 3.40
C ASP A 18 -24.16 27.05 3.25
N PHE A 19 -23.35 28.10 3.07
CA PHE A 19 -21.90 27.95 2.96
C PHE A 19 -21.25 27.46 4.26
N ILE A 20 -21.81 27.81 5.43
CA ILE A 20 -21.35 27.31 6.73
C ILE A 20 -21.79 25.86 6.90
N LEU A 21 -23.04 25.54 6.55
CA LEU A 21 -23.55 24.17 6.61
C LEU A 21 -22.73 23.25 5.70
N TYR A 22 -22.44 23.70 4.48
CA TYR A 22 -21.53 23.03 3.56
C TYR A 22 -20.15 22.80 4.18
N LYS A 23 -19.58 23.82 4.83
CA LYS A 23 -18.27 23.70 5.49
C LYS A 23 -18.30 22.67 6.62
N ILE A 24 -19.36 22.65 7.44
CA ILE A 24 -19.57 21.63 8.48
C ILE A 24 -19.64 20.24 7.84
N LEU A 25 -20.49 20.05 6.83
CA LEU A 25 -20.64 18.76 6.14
C LEU A 25 -19.36 18.30 5.46
N SER A 26 -18.49 19.22 5.02
CA SER A 26 -17.21 18.88 4.39
C SER A 26 -16.21 18.20 5.33
N PHE A 27 -16.42 18.30 6.64
CA PHE A 27 -15.65 17.58 7.65
C PHE A 27 -16.23 16.20 8.00
N LEU A 28 -17.43 15.88 7.52
CA LEU A 28 -18.10 14.62 7.81
C LEU A 28 -17.79 13.57 6.72
N PRO A 29 -17.68 12.28 7.09
CA PRO A 29 -17.79 11.19 6.13
C PRO A 29 -19.09 11.29 5.34
N THR A 30 -19.06 10.89 4.06
CA THR A 30 -20.21 11.02 3.15
C THR A 30 -21.50 10.42 3.71
N LYS A 31 -21.44 9.27 4.38
CA LYS A 31 -22.61 8.65 5.03
C LYS A 31 -23.23 9.54 6.11
N GLN A 32 -22.41 10.17 6.94
CA GLN A 32 -22.89 11.09 7.98
C GLN A 32 -23.44 12.37 7.35
N ALA A 33 -22.79 12.90 6.31
CA ALA A 33 -23.29 14.04 5.56
C ALA A 33 -24.67 13.75 4.92
N VAL A 34 -24.84 12.59 4.29
CA VAL A 34 -26.14 12.13 3.75
C VAL A 34 -27.17 12.01 4.87
N ALA A 35 -26.81 11.45 6.03
CA ALA A 35 -27.73 11.29 7.17
C ALA A 35 -28.28 12.63 7.68
N THR A 36 -27.53 13.73 7.56
CA THR A 36 -28.05 15.06 7.92
C THR A 36 -29.25 15.51 7.07
N SER A 37 -29.50 14.87 5.92
CA SER A 37 -30.66 15.16 5.06
C SER A 37 -32.00 14.94 5.76
N VAL A 38 -32.05 14.18 6.85
CA VAL A 38 -33.27 13.96 7.65
C VAL A 38 -33.61 15.15 8.56
N LEU A 39 -32.66 16.05 8.83
CA LEU A 39 -32.84 17.18 9.73
C LEU A 39 -33.84 18.19 9.17
N SER A 40 -33.73 18.51 7.87
CA SER A 40 -34.75 19.27 7.15
C SER A 40 -34.55 19.21 5.63
N LYS A 41 -35.55 19.67 4.86
CA LYS A 41 -35.49 19.77 3.39
C LYS A 41 -34.29 20.58 2.90
N ARG A 42 -33.80 21.54 3.69
CA ARG A 42 -32.66 22.41 3.36
C ARG A 42 -31.32 21.67 3.38
N TRP A 43 -31.17 20.63 4.21
CA TRP A 43 -29.92 19.86 4.31
C TRP A 43 -29.74 18.84 3.19
N ARG A 44 -30.87 18.36 2.64
CA ARG A 44 -30.90 17.32 1.61
C ARG A 44 -30.04 17.62 0.37
N PRO A 45 -30.02 18.84 -0.21
CA PRO A 45 -29.17 19.10 -1.38
C PRO A 45 -27.70 19.35 -1.04
N LEU A 46 -27.37 19.77 0.19
CA LEU A 46 -26.04 20.31 0.53
C LEU A 46 -24.91 19.28 0.36
N TRP A 47 -25.20 18.00 0.64
CA TRP A 47 -24.18 16.97 0.52
C TRP A 47 -23.84 16.63 -0.94
N PHE A 48 -24.74 16.90 -1.90
CA PHE A 48 -24.42 16.71 -3.33
C PHE A 48 -23.28 17.61 -3.79
N SER A 49 -23.10 18.78 -3.15
CA SER A 49 -22.06 19.75 -3.47
C SER A 49 -20.68 19.39 -2.92
N LEU A 50 -20.58 18.38 -2.03
CA LEU A 50 -19.33 18.07 -1.34
C LEU A 50 -18.24 17.59 -2.30
N PRO A 51 -16.98 18.00 -2.12
CA PRO A 51 -15.90 17.67 -3.06
C PRO A 51 -15.42 16.21 -2.89
N THR A 52 -15.93 15.49 -1.89
CA THR A 52 -15.51 14.14 -1.54
C THR A 52 -16.74 13.24 -1.44
N LEU A 53 -16.71 12.14 -2.20
CA LEU A 53 -17.72 11.10 -2.15
C LEU A 53 -17.06 9.77 -1.79
N ASP A 54 -17.50 9.17 -0.68
CA ASP A 54 -17.14 7.80 -0.26
C ASP A 54 -18.42 6.96 -0.22
N LEU A 55 -18.55 6.09 -1.21
CA LEU A 55 -19.75 5.29 -1.45
C LEU A 55 -19.44 3.80 -1.31
N ASP A 56 -20.33 3.08 -0.63
CA ASP A 56 -20.34 1.63 -0.62
C ASP A 56 -21.74 1.03 -0.70
N ASP A 57 -21.82 -0.16 -1.28
CA ASP A 57 -23.06 -0.90 -1.52
C ASP A 57 -23.52 -1.74 -0.32
N LYS A 58 -22.83 -1.70 0.83
CA LYS A 58 -23.13 -2.59 1.98
C LYS A 58 -24.55 -2.42 2.53
N ALA A 59 -25.09 -1.21 2.47
CA ALA A 59 -26.43 -0.91 2.97
C ALA A 59 -27.55 -1.19 1.96
N PHE A 60 -27.20 -1.63 0.75
CA PHE A 60 -28.15 -1.87 -0.33
C PHE A 60 -28.43 -3.36 -0.47
N ALA A 61 -29.67 -3.72 -0.79
CA ALA A 61 -30.05 -5.11 -1.01
C ALA A 61 -29.41 -5.70 -2.28
N THR A 62 -29.23 -4.87 -3.31
CA THR A 62 -28.63 -5.29 -4.58
C THR A 62 -27.76 -4.17 -5.16
N PHE A 63 -26.81 -4.56 -6.01
CA PHE A 63 -25.98 -3.62 -6.76
C PHE A 63 -26.83 -2.70 -7.65
N GLU A 64 -27.92 -3.18 -8.22
CA GLU A 64 -28.82 -2.38 -9.07
C GLU A 64 -29.43 -1.20 -8.30
N ARG A 65 -29.89 -1.42 -7.06
CA ARG A 65 -30.42 -0.35 -6.21
C ARG A 65 -29.35 0.66 -5.84
N PHE A 66 -28.15 0.17 -5.53
CA PHE A 66 -26.99 1.04 -5.29
C PHE A 66 -26.63 1.84 -6.53
N SER A 67 -26.61 1.20 -7.70
CA SER A 67 -26.31 1.79 -8.99
C SER A 67 -27.29 2.91 -9.32
N LEU A 68 -28.60 2.68 -9.18
CA LEU A 68 -29.64 3.70 -9.34
C LEU A 68 -29.45 4.89 -8.39
N PHE A 69 -29.08 4.61 -7.14
CA PHE A 69 -28.75 5.66 -6.17
C PHE A 69 -27.55 6.50 -6.64
N VAL A 70 -26.45 5.87 -7.08
CA VAL A 70 -25.26 6.58 -7.57
C VAL A 70 -25.58 7.39 -8.83
N TYR A 71 -26.38 6.86 -9.77
CA TYR A 71 -26.86 7.62 -10.93
C TYR A 71 -27.66 8.86 -10.50
N SER A 72 -28.63 8.67 -9.61
CA SER A 72 -29.47 9.76 -9.10
C SER A 72 -28.63 10.84 -8.40
N LEU A 73 -27.59 10.44 -7.68
CA LEU A 73 -26.62 11.33 -7.04
C LEU A 73 -25.90 12.18 -8.08
N PHE A 74 -25.34 11.58 -9.13
CA PHE A 74 -24.61 12.33 -10.16
C PHE A 74 -25.52 13.25 -10.97
N LEU A 75 -26.79 12.87 -11.18
CA LEU A 75 -27.81 13.71 -11.83
C LEU A 75 -28.24 14.90 -10.97
N SER A 76 -28.34 14.70 -9.64
CA SER A 76 -28.75 15.74 -8.70
C SER A 76 -27.62 16.74 -8.38
N ARG A 77 -26.38 16.38 -8.72
CA ARG A 77 -25.20 17.21 -8.46
C ARG A 77 -24.96 18.16 -9.62
N ASP A 78 -24.90 19.46 -9.32
CA ASP A 78 -24.44 20.50 -10.24
C ASP A 78 -23.13 20.09 -10.91
N ILE A 79 -23.14 20.04 -12.25
CA ILE A 79 -22.03 19.58 -13.07
C ILE A 79 -20.78 20.46 -12.94
N THR A 80 -20.95 21.75 -12.60
CA THR A 80 -19.87 22.72 -12.45
C THR A 80 -19.07 22.51 -11.15
N LEU A 81 -19.63 21.82 -10.16
CA LEU A 81 -18.98 21.62 -8.88
C LEU A 81 -17.89 20.54 -8.97
N PRO A 82 -16.65 20.86 -8.55
CA PRO A 82 -15.53 19.94 -8.65
C PRO A 82 -15.74 18.74 -7.73
N LEU A 83 -15.31 17.56 -8.17
CA LEU A 83 -15.25 16.36 -7.36
C LEU A 83 -13.78 16.01 -7.15
N ARG A 84 -13.21 16.39 -6.00
CA ARG A 84 -11.78 16.21 -5.71
C ARG A 84 -11.45 14.75 -5.40
N SER A 85 -12.34 14.04 -4.72
CA SER A 85 -12.10 12.67 -4.28
C SER A 85 -13.33 11.79 -4.48
N PHE A 86 -13.12 10.65 -5.12
CA PHE A 86 -14.15 9.64 -5.39
C PHE A 86 -13.64 8.28 -4.92
N ARG A 87 -14.29 7.75 -3.89
CA ARG A 87 -14.04 6.43 -3.35
C ARG A 87 -15.29 5.58 -3.52
N LEU A 88 -15.10 4.42 -4.13
CA LEU A 88 -16.17 3.50 -4.46
C LEU A 88 -15.78 2.09 -4.00
N THR A 89 -16.59 1.52 -3.10
CA THR A 89 -16.47 0.13 -2.70
C THR A 89 -17.72 -0.63 -3.11
N CYS A 90 -17.59 -1.60 -4.01
CA CYS A 90 -18.73 -2.36 -4.52
C CYS A 90 -18.51 -3.87 -4.36
N GLY A 91 -19.59 -4.65 -4.38
CA GLY A 91 -19.58 -6.11 -4.29
C GLY A 91 -19.77 -6.63 -2.87
N ASN A 92 -20.26 -5.79 -1.95
CA ASN A 92 -20.75 -6.27 -0.65
C ASN A 92 -22.16 -6.84 -0.78
N SER A 93 -23.03 -6.24 -1.60
CA SER A 93 -24.44 -6.63 -1.69
C SER A 93 -24.67 -7.78 -2.65
N SER A 94 -24.17 -7.65 -3.88
CA SER A 94 -24.32 -8.62 -4.97
C SER A 94 -23.22 -8.40 -6.01
N PRO A 95 -23.03 -9.30 -6.99
CA PRO A 95 -22.11 -9.08 -8.09
C PRO A 95 -22.35 -7.73 -8.78
N CYS A 96 -21.27 -7.04 -9.14
CA CYS A 96 -21.30 -5.70 -9.73
C CYS A 96 -21.33 -5.77 -11.25
N ASP A 97 -22.05 -4.84 -11.89
CA ASP A 97 -21.92 -4.59 -13.32
C ASP A 97 -20.71 -3.65 -13.56
N PRO A 98 -19.64 -4.12 -14.23
CA PRO A 98 -18.47 -3.28 -14.51
C PRO A 98 -18.80 -2.05 -15.38
N TYR A 99 -19.80 -2.12 -16.25
CA TYR A 99 -20.17 -1.00 -17.11
C TYR A 99 -20.80 0.15 -16.31
N ALA A 100 -21.59 -0.17 -15.27
CA ALA A 100 -22.09 0.84 -14.34
C ALA A 100 -20.96 1.49 -13.54
N ILE A 101 -20.00 0.70 -13.03
CA ILE A 101 -18.82 1.22 -12.33
C ILE A 101 -18.03 2.19 -13.22
N ASN A 102 -17.80 1.80 -14.48
CA ASN A 102 -17.10 2.64 -15.45
C ASN A 102 -17.82 3.97 -15.70
N ARG A 103 -19.16 3.95 -15.79
CA ARG A 103 -19.97 5.17 -15.94
C ARG A 103 -19.82 6.09 -14.71
N PHE A 104 -19.78 5.55 -13.51
CA PHE A 104 -19.54 6.35 -12.29
C PHE A 104 -18.15 6.98 -12.27
N VAL A 105 -17.13 6.20 -12.63
CA VAL A 105 -15.75 6.69 -12.70
C VAL A 105 -15.62 7.77 -13.77
N TYR A 106 -16.20 7.56 -14.95
CA TYR A 106 -16.23 8.55 -16.02
C TYR A 106 -16.87 9.86 -15.55
N ALA A 107 -18.06 9.79 -14.95
CA ALA A 107 -18.76 10.97 -14.43
C ALA A 107 -17.96 11.71 -13.34
N ALA A 108 -17.17 10.98 -12.54
CA ALA A 108 -16.30 11.56 -11.53
C ALA A 108 -15.08 12.27 -12.14
N VAL A 109 -14.41 11.65 -13.12
CA VAL A 109 -13.20 12.19 -13.78
C VAL A 109 -13.50 13.51 -14.49
N GLN A 110 -14.66 13.64 -15.14
CA GLN A 110 -15.08 14.86 -15.82
C GLN A 110 -15.16 16.11 -14.91
N ARG A 111 -15.10 15.92 -13.58
CA ARG A 111 -15.21 16.98 -12.57
C ARG A 111 -13.87 17.34 -11.90
N GLY A 112 -12.75 17.08 -12.58
CA GLY A 112 -11.40 17.43 -12.12
C GLY A 112 -10.90 16.58 -10.96
N LEU A 113 -11.14 15.27 -11.03
CA LEU A 113 -10.82 14.31 -9.98
C LEU A 113 -9.33 14.27 -9.64
N ARG A 114 -9.00 14.36 -8.34
CA ARG A 114 -7.63 14.23 -7.83
C ARG A 114 -7.37 12.87 -7.22
N HIS A 115 -8.32 12.34 -6.46
CA HIS A 115 -8.17 11.05 -5.77
C HIS A 115 -9.23 10.06 -6.25
N LEU A 116 -8.78 8.94 -6.82
CA LEU A 116 -9.64 7.83 -7.22
C LEU A 116 -9.30 6.59 -6.39
N HIS A 117 -10.28 6.02 -5.69
CA HIS A 117 -10.13 4.76 -4.98
C HIS A 117 -11.25 3.79 -5.35
N LEU A 118 -10.89 2.70 -6.02
CA LEU A 118 -11.81 1.61 -6.35
C LEU A 118 -11.46 0.36 -5.55
N ASN A 119 -12.45 -0.19 -4.84
CA ASN A 119 -12.28 -1.39 -4.04
C ASN A 119 -13.42 -2.37 -4.31
N MET A 120 -13.15 -3.38 -5.13
CA MET A 120 -14.14 -4.39 -5.47
C MET A 120 -14.06 -5.52 -4.45
N LYS A 121 -15.15 -5.79 -3.76
CA LYS A 121 -15.31 -6.98 -2.94
C LYS A 121 -15.93 -8.04 -3.84
N ASP A 122 -15.51 -9.28 -3.65
CA ASP A 122 -16.19 -10.39 -4.30
C ASP A 122 -16.29 -11.52 -3.29
N ASN A 123 -17.47 -12.12 -3.25
CA ASN A 123 -17.81 -13.28 -2.43
C ASN A 123 -17.53 -14.60 -3.19
N LEU A 124 -17.15 -14.55 -4.48
CA LEU A 124 -17.04 -15.72 -5.38
C LEU A 124 -15.68 -15.86 -6.13
N GLN A 125 -14.62 -15.19 -5.67
CA GLN A 125 -13.24 -15.31 -6.18
C GLN A 125 -13.02 -14.98 -7.68
N ARG A 126 -13.93 -14.27 -8.34
CA ARG A 126 -13.76 -13.74 -9.70
C ARG A 126 -13.48 -12.24 -9.63
N TYR A 127 -12.29 -11.83 -10.04
CA TYR A 127 -11.94 -10.41 -10.17
C TYR A 127 -12.97 -9.68 -11.06
N VAL A 128 -13.53 -8.58 -10.58
CA VAL A 128 -14.38 -7.72 -11.41
C VAL A 128 -13.50 -7.13 -12.49
N ARG A 129 -13.79 -7.49 -13.75
CA ARG A 129 -13.08 -6.96 -14.91
C ARG A 129 -13.56 -5.56 -15.22
N ILE A 130 -12.74 -4.57 -14.92
CA ILE A 130 -13.05 -3.17 -15.14
C ILE A 130 -12.16 -2.68 -16.26
N LYS A 131 -12.79 -2.32 -17.39
CA LYS A 131 -12.10 -1.53 -18.40
C LYS A 131 -12.03 -0.09 -17.90
N LEU A 132 -10.93 0.30 -17.25
CA LEU A 132 -10.75 1.68 -16.82
C LEU A 132 -10.97 2.60 -18.04
N PRO A 133 -11.85 3.61 -17.94
CA PRO A 133 -12.05 4.56 -19.03
C PRO A 133 -10.72 5.19 -19.44
N SER A 134 -10.49 5.38 -20.75
CA SER A 134 -9.26 5.99 -21.27
C SER A 134 -8.99 7.38 -20.69
N CYS A 135 -10.04 8.12 -20.33
CA CYS A 135 -9.93 9.41 -19.64
C CYS A 135 -9.30 9.31 -18.24
N VAL A 136 -9.41 8.17 -17.55
CA VAL A 136 -8.69 7.91 -16.29
C VAL A 136 -7.21 7.78 -16.59
N LEU A 137 -6.86 6.97 -17.59
CA LEU A 137 -5.48 6.65 -17.98
C LEU A 137 -4.70 7.86 -18.53
N THR A 138 -5.39 8.97 -18.82
CA THR A 138 -4.82 10.22 -19.34
C THR A 138 -5.18 11.43 -18.46
N CYS A 139 -5.64 11.18 -17.22
CA CYS A 139 -6.20 12.20 -16.35
C CYS A 139 -5.10 13.10 -15.75
N ARG A 140 -5.03 14.35 -16.19
CA ARG A 140 -4.02 15.32 -15.74
C ARG A 140 -4.23 15.86 -14.33
N THR A 141 -5.42 15.73 -13.75
CA THR A 141 -5.70 16.21 -12.39
C THR A 141 -5.50 15.13 -11.33
N LEU A 142 -5.37 13.86 -11.74
CA LEU A 142 -5.32 12.72 -10.84
C LEU A 142 -3.94 12.63 -10.17
N THR A 143 -3.91 12.78 -8.85
CA THR A 143 -2.70 12.72 -8.01
C THR A 143 -2.61 11.42 -7.22
N VAL A 144 -3.75 10.78 -6.93
CA VAL A 144 -3.82 9.53 -6.15
C VAL A 144 -4.72 8.52 -6.85
N LEU A 145 -4.18 7.34 -7.16
CA LEU A 145 -4.91 6.21 -7.73
C LEU A 145 -4.74 4.98 -6.85
N LYS A 146 -5.84 4.47 -6.31
CA LYS A 146 -5.86 3.27 -5.47
C LYS A 146 -6.84 2.26 -6.03
N LEU A 147 -6.33 1.12 -6.50
CA LEU A 147 -7.13 0.04 -7.07
C LEU A 147 -6.97 -1.21 -6.21
N LYS A 148 -8.10 -1.80 -5.84
CA LYS A 148 -8.13 -3.04 -5.07
C LYS A 148 -9.10 -4.06 -5.68
N LYS A 149 -8.60 -5.27 -5.97
CA LYS A 149 -9.37 -6.40 -6.53
C LYS A 149 -10.02 -6.08 -7.89
N VAL A 150 -9.28 -5.36 -8.74
CA VAL A 150 -9.73 -4.93 -10.07
C VAL A 150 -8.93 -5.67 -11.14
N ALA A 151 -9.57 -6.13 -12.21
CA ALA A 151 -8.83 -6.51 -13.41
C ALA A 151 -8.83 -5.36 -14.43
N ILE A 152 -7.66 -5.04 -14.97
CA ILE A 152 -7.46 -4.04 -16.02
C ILE A 152 -7.27 -4.78 -17.35
N ASP A 153 -8.21 -4.55 -18.26
CA ASP A 153 -8.21 -5.06 -19.64
C ASP A 153 -7.98 -3.92 -20.62
N ASP A 154 -7.21 -4.17 -21.68
CA ASP A 154 -6.86 -3.20 -22.74
C ASP A 154 -6.14 -1.94 -22.23
N LEU A 155 -4.80 -1.91 -22.32
CA LEU A 155 -3.99 -0.71 -22.08
C LEU A 155 -3.41 -0.16 -23.41
N PRO A 156 -4.17 0.62 -24.19
CA PRO A 156 -3.66 1.18 -25.44
C PRO A 156 -2.63 2.29 -25.19
N TYR A 157 -2.85 3.15 -24.20
CA TYR A 157 -1.97 4.25 -23.83
C TYR A 157 -2.20 4.64 -22.36
N VAL A 158 -1.11 4.91 -21.63
CA VAL A 158 -1.14 5.30 -20.22
C VAL A 158 -0.24 6.52 -20.03
N ASP A 159 -0.83 7.61 -19.53
CA ASP A 159 -0.15 8.85 -19.20
C ASP A 159 -0.82 9.52 -17.98
N PHE A 160 -0.14 9.45 -16.84
CA PHE A 160 -0.56 10.03 -15.58
C PHE A 160 0.40 11.15 -15.17
N PRO A 161 0.33 12.34 -15.79
CA PRO A 161 1.37 13.35 -15.67
C PRO A 161 1.46 13.97 -14.27
N SER A 162 0.40 13.86 -13.48
CA SER A 162 0.30 14.44 -12.13
C SER A 162 0.22 13.38 -11.01
N LEU A 163 0.38 12.09 -11.32
CA LEU A 163 0.14 11.04 -10.33
C LEU A 163 1.33 10.86 -9.40
N GLU A 164 1.10 11.11 -8.11
CA GLU A 164 2.10 11.04 -7.05
C GLU A 164 1.99 9.75 -6.23
N THR A 165 0.79 9.17 -6.13
CA THR A 165 0.53 7.95 -5.35
C THR A 165 -0.21 6.91 -6.17
N LEU A 166 0.39 5.72 -6.28
CA LEU A 166 -0.18 4.59 -7.00
C LEU A 166 -0.21 3.35 -6.10
N HIS A 167 -1.41 2.91 -5.71
CA HIS A 167 -1.59 1.69 -4.94
C HIS A 167 -2.40 0.67 -5.73
N LEU A 168 -1.81 -0.50 -5.97
CA LEU A 168 -2.40 -1.61 -6.71
C LEU A 168 -2.39 -2.86 -5.82
N VAL A 169 -3.57 -3.32 -5.40
CA VAL A 169 -3.71 -4.44 -4.46
C VAL A 169 -4.66 -5.48 -5.05
N TRP A 170 -4.19 -6.70 -5.32
CA TRP A 170 -4.97 -7.74 -6.01
C TRP A 170 -5.45 -7.26 -7.39
N VAL A 171 -4.57 -6.62 -8.14
CA VAL A 171 -4.89 -6.10 -9.47
C VAL A 171 -4.33 -7.06 -10.52
N SER A 172 -5.18 -7.51 -11.44
CA SER A 172 -4.76 -8.37 -12.54
C SER A 172 -4.74 -7.58 -13.85
N PHE A 173 -3.68 -7.75 -14.62
CA PHE A 173 -3.51 -7.21 -15.96
C PHE A 173 -3.66 -8.32 -16.99
N ARG A 174 -4.10 -7.97 -18.20
CA ARG A 174 -4.19 -8.94 -19.29
C ARG A 174 -2.80 -9.51 -19.63
N LEU A 175 -1.82 -8.64 -19.86
CA LEU A 175 -0.45 -9.02 -20.15
C LEU A 175 0.47 -8.73 -18.95
N HIS A 176 1.61 -9.43 -18.85
CA HIS A 176 2.61 -9.11 -17.83
C HIS A 176 3.27 -7.75 -18.06
N GLU A 177 3.61 -7.44 -19.31
CA GLU A 177 4.20 -6.15 -19.73
C GLU A 177 3.31 -4.93 -19.45
N ASP A 178 1.99 -5.13 -19.37
CA ASP A 178 1.02 -4.09 -19.05
C ASP A 178 1.25 -3.48 -17.67
N VAL A 179 1.77 -4.28 -16.72
CA VAL A 179 2.13 -3.78 -15.39
C VAL A 179 3.20 -2.71 -15.50
N MET A 180 4.24 -2.98 -16.30
CA MET A 180 5.37 -2.06 -16.47
C MET A 180 4.94 -0.84 -17.27
N LYS A 181 4.16 -1.00 -18.34
CA LYS A 181 3.56 0.12 -19.09
C LYS A 181 2.72 1.02 -18.19
N PHE A 182 1.94 0.42 -17.28
CA PHE A 182 1.10 1.17 -16.35
C PHE A 182 1.92 1.98 -15.35
N ILE A 183 2.98 1.41 -14.79
CA ILE A 183 3.88 2.11 -13.87
C ILE A 183 4.70 3.18 -14.60
N ALA A 184 5.17 2.90 -15.82
CA ALA A 184 5.94 3.82 -16.67
C ALA A 184 5.19 5.11 -16.98
N GLY A 185 3.87 5.02 -17.15
CA GLY A 185 3.01 6.17 -17.39
C GLY A 185 2.93 7.15 -16.23
N CYS A 186 3.62 6.91 -15.10
CA CYS A 186 3.57 7.75 -13.90
C CYS A 186 4.91 8.47 -13.65
N PRO A 187 5.29 9.50 -14.43
CA PRO A 187 6.65 10.07 -14.41
C PRO A 187 7.04 10.79 -13.11
N ILE A 188 6.06 11.25 -12.33
CA ILE A 188 6.30 11.99 -11.08
C ILE A 188 5.93 11.20 -9.82
N LEU A 189 5.79 9.88 -9.93
CA LEU A 189 5.35 9.01 -8.86
C LEU A 189 6.28 9.09 -7.64
N GLN A 190 5.71 9.25 -6.45
CA GLN A 190 6.43 9.37 -5.17
C GLN A 190 6.18 8.18 -4.24
N ASP A 191 4.98 7.59 -4.28
CA ASP A 191 4.57 6.46 -3.46
C ASP A 191 3.99 5.34 -4.35
N LEU A 192 4.69 4.22 -4.43
CA LEU A 192 4.29 3.03 -5.16
C LEU A 192 4.00 1.90 -4.17
N ARG A 193 2.79 1.34 -4.24
CA ARG A 193 2.42 0.13 -3.50
C ARG A 193 1.82 -0.90 -4.42
N THR A 194 2.46 -2.05 -4.54
CA THR A 194 1.96 -3.20 -5.30
C THR A 194 1.84 -4.42 -4.40
N LYS A 195 0.66 -5.05 -4.39
CA LYS A 195 0.44 -6.28 -3.62
C LYS A 195 -0.38 -7.28 -4.40
N TYR A 196 0.15 -8.47 -4.66
CA TYR A 196 -0.52 -9.54 -5.42
C TYR A 196 -0.96 -9.05 -6.81
N LEU A 197 0.01 -8.60 -7.62
CA LEU A 197 -0.24 -8.32 -9.03
C LEU A 197 -0.15 -9.59 -9.87
N LEU A 198 -1.00 -9.72 -10.88
CA LEU A 198 -1.04 -10.89 -11.76
C LEU A 198 -1.13 -10.44 -13.23
N GLY A 199 -0.18 -10.85 -14.07
CA GLY A 199 -0.33 -10.80 -15.53
C GLY A 199 -0.89 -12.14 -16.02
N ILE A 200 -2.03 -12.14 -16.71
CA ILE A 200 -2.73 -13.39 -17.09
C ILE A 200 -2.06 -14.09 -18.29
N ARG A 201 -1.41 -13.33 -19.19
CA ARG A 201 -0.77 -13.84 -20.41
C ARG A 201 0.59 -13.17 -20.67
N GLY A 202 1.43 -13.80 -21.50
CA GLY A 202 2.70 -13.25 -21.99
C GLY A 202 3.94 -13.70 -21.19
N HIS A 203 5.12 -13.54 -21.79
CA HIS A 203 6.40 -13.77 -21.12
C HIS A 203 6.78 -12.57 -20.25
N ARG A 204 7.64 -12.81 -19.25
CA ARG A 204 8.27 -11.76 -18.45
C ARG A 204 9.26 -11.00 -19.33
N GLY A 205 8.77 -10.02 -20.07
CA GLY A 205 9.60 -9.10 -20.84
C GLY A 205 10.15 -7.98 -19.94
N HIS A 206 11.43 -7.66 -20.10
CA HIS A 206 12.03 -6.46 -19.52
C HIS A 206 11.53 -5.24 -20.31
N GLY A 207 10.51 -4.55 -19.79
CA GLY A 207 10.14 -3.24 -20.32
C GLY A 207 11.27 -2.22 -20.11
N GLU A 208 11.48 -1.35 -21.09
CA GLU A 208 12.56 -0.33 -21.18
C GLU A 208 12.47 0.81 -20.13
N VAL A 209 11.76 0.62 -19.03
CA VAL A 209 11.59 1.64 -18.00
C VAL A 209 12.71 1.48 -17.01
N THR A 210 13.68 2.39 -17.09
CA THR A 210 14.93 2.28 -16.33
C THR A 210 14.90 2.97 -14.98
N SER A 211 13.96 3.90 -14.74
CA SER A 211 13.92 4.67 -13.48
C SER A 211 12.59 5.38 -13.22
N LEU A 212 12.22 5.47 -11.93
CA LEU A 212 11.21 6.42 -11.43
C LEU A 212 11.92 7.48 -10.57
N PRO A 213 12.25 8.66 -11.12
CA PRO A 213 13.19 9.59 -10.49
C PRO A 213 12.67 10.27 -9.23
N LYS A 214 11.34 10.41 -9.08
CA LYS A 214 10.72 11.05 -7.91
C LYS A 214 10.24 10.06 -6.86
N LEU A 215 10.47 8.76 -7.06
CA LEU A 215 9.96 7.72 -6.18
C LEU A 215 10.70 7.74 -4.85
N ARG A 216 9.95 7.93 -3.75
CA ARG A 216 10.49 7.98 -2.38
C ARG A 216 10.13 6.75 -1.57
N ARG A 217 8.95 6.18 -1.82
CA ARG A 217 8.44 5.01 -1.09
C ARG A 217 8.03 3.93 -2.09
N ALA A 218 8.55 2.72 -1.88
CA ALA A 218 8.12 1.54 -2.61
C ALA A 218 7.75 0.40 -1.64
N GLU A 219 6.54 -0.13 -1.77
CA GLU A 219 6.09 -1.37 -1.16
C GLU A 219 5.72 -2.36 -2.27
N ILE A 220 6.55 -3.36 -2.53
CA ILE A 220 6.32 -4.30 -3.62
C ILE A 220 6.12 -5.72 -3.09
N SER A 221 5.17 -6.44 -3.70
CA SER A 221 4.94 -7.85 -3.43
C SER A 221 4.53 -8.63 -4.67
N ASN A 222 5.04 -9.86 -4.78
CA ASN A 222 4.62 -10.91 -5.74
C ASN A 222 4.95 -10.69 -7.23
N LEU A 223 5.54 -9.57 -7.63
CA LEU A 223 5.88 -9.29 -9.03
C LEU A 223 7.36 -8.90 -9.17
N ASP A 224 7.99 -9.34 -10.26
CA ASP A 224 9.38 -9.06 -10.64
C ASP A 224 9.54 -7.59 -11.08
N ILE A 225 9.19 -6.65 -10.20
CA ILE A 225 9.51 -5.23 -10.42
C ILE A 225 11.02 -5.12 -10.23
N PRO A 226 11.79 -4.75 -11.27
CA PRO A 226 13.24 -4.73 -11.19
C PRO A 226 13.68 -3.62 -10.23
N PHE A 227 14.70 -3.90 -9.42
CA PHE A 227 15.24 -2.91 -8.48
C PHE A 227 15.83 -1.69 -9.19
N SER A 228 16.26 -1.82 -10.45
CA SER A 228 16.63 -0.68 -11.29
C SER A 228 15.54 0.38 -11.38
N LEU A 229 14.26 0.02 -11.29
CA LEU A 229 13.16 1.00 -11.27
C LEU A 229 13.06 1.76 -9.93
N LEU A 230 13.58 1.17 -8.85
CA LEU A 230 13.32 1.57 -7.46
C LEU A 230 14.54 2.21 -6.76
N HIS A 231 15.68 2.36 -7.44
CA HIS A 231 16.94 2.79 -6.82
C HIS A 231 16.91 4.15 -6.10
N ASN A 232 15.96 5.03 -6.44
CA ASN A 232 15.85 6.38 -5.87
C ASN A 232 15.12 6.46 -4.52
N VAL A 233 14.56 5.34 -4.02
CA VAL A 233 13.67 5.36 -2.85
C VAL A 233 14.39 5.60 -1.52
N ASP A 234 13.71 6.31 -0.63
CA ASP A 234 14.11 6.52 0.77
C ASP A 234 13.68 5.32 1.64
N PHE A 235 12.55 4.69 1.27
CA PHE A 235 11.93 3.54 1.94
C PHE A 235 11.60 2.43 0.92
N LEU A 236 12.10 1.22 1.17
CA LEU A 236 11.80 0.03 0.38
C LEU A 236 11.25 -1.08 1.27
N ARG A 237 10.09 -1.61 0.92
CA ARG A 237 9.60 -2.90 1.43
C ARG A 237 9.40 -3.84 0.25
N ALA A 238 10.15 -4.93 0.19
CA ALA A 238 10.09 -5.88 -0.91
C ALA A 238 9.83 -7.31 -0.43
N GLU A 239 8.77 -7.92 -0.95
CA GLU A 239 8.49 -9.34 -0.80
C GLU A 239 9.03 -10.09 -2.02
N LEU A 240 10.15 -10.77 -1.80
CA LEU A 240 10.98 -11.37 -2.84
C LEU A 240 10.53 -12.80 -3.11
N LYS A 241 10.46 -13.16 -4.40
CA LYS A 241 10.21 -14.53 -4.88
C LYS A 241 11.46 -15.15 -5.57
N CYS A 242 11.69 -16.46 -5.47
CA CYS A 242 12.97 -17.17 -5.71
C CYS A 242 13.50 -17.08 -7.14
N THR A 243 12.68 -16.60 -8.07
CA THR A 243 12.91 -16.94 -9.47
C THR A 243 13.98 -16.07 -10.13
N TYR A 244 14.25 -14.86 -9.64
CA TYR A 244 15.26 -13.95 -10.21
C TYR A 244 15.79 -12.99 -9.14
N PHE A 245 17.04 -13.17 -8.68
CA PHE A 245 17.77 -12.08 -8.06
C PHE A 245 18.28 -11.20 -9.20
N SER A 246 17.65 -10.05 -9.40
CA SER A 246 18.15 -9.04 -10.31
C SER A 246 19.40 -8.40 -9.70
N ASP A 247 20.28 -7.90 -10.56
CA ASP A 247 21.36 -7.02 -10.14
C ASP A 247 20.78 -5.91 -9.26
N VAL A 248 21.40 -5.71 -8.10
CA VAL A 248 20.97 -4.70 -7.14
C VAL A 248 21.68 -3.39 -7.53
N PRO A 249 20.96 -2.37 -8.02
CA PRO A 249 21.56 -1.09 -8.31
C PRO A 249 21.98 -0.39 -7.01
N GLU A 250 22.79 0.65 -7.13
CA GLU A 250 23.10 1.51 -5.99
C GLU A 250 21.88 2.29 -5.51
N PHE A 251 21.51 2.07 -4.25
CA PHE A 251 20.43 2.78 -3.57
C PHE A 251 20.99 3.97 -2.77
N HIS A 252 21.29 5.06 -3.47
CA HIS A 252 21.97 6.23 -2.88
C HIS A 252 21.19 6.96 -1.76
N ASN A 253 19.87 6.76 -1.69
CA ASN A 253 18.99 7.48 -0.76
C ASN A 253 18.32 6.57 0.27
N LEU A 254 18.45 5.25 0.14
CA LEU A 254 17.69 4.31 0.94
C LEU A 254 18.12 4.36 2.40
N THR A 255 17.16 4.70 3.27
CA THR A 255 17.36 4.76 4.73
C THR A 255 16.66 3.63 5.46
N HIS A 256 15.60 3.08 4.88
CA HIS A 256 14.79 2.01 5.46
C HIS A 256 14.56 0.89 4.46
N MET A 257 14.97 -0.33 4.81
CA MET A 257 14.77 -1.52 3.99
C MET A 257 14.05 -2.60 4.80
N GLU A 258 12.94 -3.10 4.26
CA GLU A 258 12.21 -4.27 4.77
C GLU A 258 12.18 -5.35 3.68
N LEU A 259 12.89 -6.45 3.90
CA LEU A 259 12.92 -7.58 2.98
C LEU A 259 12.12 -8.75 3.56
N ILE A 260 11.24 -9.30 2.73
CA ILE A 260 10.38 -10.42 3.09
C ILE A 260 10.69 -11.57 2.15
N PHE A 261 11.18 -12.66 2.72
CA PHE A 261 11.62 -13.83 1.98
C PHE A 261 10.57 -14.93 2.03
N GLU A 262 10.09 -15.36 0.86
CA GLU A 262 9.07 -16.39 0.70
C GLU A 262 9.60 -17.84 0.55
N PHE A 263 10.88 -18.11 0.88
CA PHE A 263 11.57 -19.39 0.64
C PHE A 263 12.14 -20.08 1.87
N THR A 264 12.40 -21.38 1.68
CA THR A 264 13.14 -22.28 2.56
C THR A 264 14.62 -21.92 2.69
N LYS A 265 15.29 -21.63 1.56
CA LYS A 265 16.73 -21.39 1.47
C LYS A 265 17.06 -19.90 1.52
N TRP A 266 17.95 -19.54 2.45
CA TRP A 266 18.47 -18.19 2.59
C TRP A 266 19.70 -17.99 1.70
N ARG A 267 19.79 -16.85 1.01
CA ARG A 267 21.00 -16.44 0.28
C ARG A 267 21.61 -15.21 0.92
N TRP A 268 22.35 -15.43 1.99
CA TRP A 268 22.98 -14.36 2.76
C TRP A 268 24.05 -13.60 1.97
N ASN A 269 24.78 -14.28 1.09
CA ASN A 269 25.77 -13.65 0.21
C ASN A 269 25.14 -12.57 -0.66
N TRP A 270 24.00 -12.87 -1.30
CA TRP A 270 23.24 -11.87 -2.06
C TRP A 270 22.72 -10.73 -1.18
N LEU A 271 22.24 -11.03 0.04
CA LEU A 271 21.78 -9.97 0.95
C LEU A 271 22.92 -9.01 1.31
N LEU A 272 24.12 -9.53 1.59
CA LEU A 272 25.27 -8.70 1.95
C LEU A 272 25.77 -7.87 0.76
N GLU A 273 25.75 -8.44 -0.44
CA GLU A 273 25.97 -7.70 -1.68
C GLU A 273 24.94 -6.58 -1.85
N ALA A 274 23.65 -6.88 -1.68
CA ALA A 274 22.58 -5.88 -1.74
C ALA A 274 22.76 -4.76 -0.70
N LEU A 275 23.15 -5.10 0.52
CA LEU A 275 23.44 -4.14 1.58
C LEU A 275 24.68 -3.28 1.27
N ASN A 276 25.66 -3.82 0.55
CA ASN A 276 26.82 -3.07 0.07
C ASN A 276 26.41 -1.95 -0.90
N HIS A 277 25.33 -2.15 -1.66
CA HIS A 277 24.75 -1.14 -2.55
C HIS A 277 23.84 -0.12 -1.83
N CYS A 278 23.75 -0.16 -0.49
CA CYS A 278 22.85 0.70 0.29
C CYS A 278 23.60 1.60 1.28
N PRO A 279 24.41 2.58 0.82
CA PRO A 279 25.35 3.32 1.65
C PRO A 279 24.72 4.24 2.72
N LYS A 280 23.40 4.48 2.71
CA LYS A 280 22.72 5.34 3.71
C LYS A 280 21.71 4.59 4.60
N LEU A 281 21.77 3.26 4.61
CA LEU A 281 20.79 2.45 5.31
C LEU A 281 20.92 2.59 6.83
N HIS A 282 19.81 2.97 7.47
CA HIS A 282 19.71 3.15 8.93
C HIS A 282 18.87 2.07 9.60
N HIS A 283 17.87 1.56 8.89
CA HIS A 283 16.88 0.63 9.43
C HIS A 283 16.76 -0.58 8.50
N LEU A 284 17.07 -1.76 9.03
CA LEU A 284 16.96 -3.02 8.31
C LEU A 284 15.93 -3.92 9.01
N THR A 285 14.94 -4.38 8.26
CA THR A 285 14.00 -5.41 8.71
C THR A 285 14.06 -6.59 7.75
N ILE A 286 14.20 -7.78 8.31
CA ILE A 286 14.20 -9.04 7.56
C ILE A 286 13.09 -9.91 8.13
N GLN A 287 12.24 -10.43 7.25
CA GLN A 287 11.14 -11.29 7.63
C GLN A 287 11.16 -12.57 6.79
N LYS A 288 11.07 -13.71 7.47
CA LYS A 288 10.87 -15.01 6.81
C LYS A 288 9.37 -15.32 6.73
N VAL A 289 8.84 -15.70 5.58
CA VAL A 289 7.46 -16.20 5.47
C VAL A 289 7.45 -17.69 5.76
N LEU A 290 6.61 -18.11 6.70
CA LEU A 290 6.46 -19.52 7.08
C LEU A 290 5.54 -20.23 6.07
N LYS A 291 6.06 -21.25 5.37
CA LYS A 291 5.24 -22.19 4.59
C LYS A 291 5.22 -23.56 5.28
N TYR A 292 4.04 -24.17 5.36
CA TYR A 292 3.70 -25.37 6.15
C TYR A 292 4.51 -26.65 5.86
N LYS A 293 5.47 -26.63 4.93
CA LYS A 293 6.26 -27.81 4.50
C LYS A 293 7.75 -27.54 4.33
N ASP A 294 8.24 -26.43 4.86
CA ASP A 294 9.61 -26.03 4.64
C ASP A 294 10.57 -26.87 5.51
N ALA A 295 11.10 -27.95 4.93
CA ALA A 295 12.30 -28.61 5.44
C ALA A 295 13.40 -27.54 5.52
N ILE A 296 13.81 -27.21 6.74
CA ILE A 296 14.78 -26.18 7.03
C ILE A 296 16.14 -26.65 6.47
N CYS A 297 16.61 -26.05 5.38
CA CYS A 297 18.00 -26.24 4.96
C CYS A 297 18.88 -25.42 5.91
N ASP A 298 19.67 -26.10 6.74
CA ASP A 298 20.44 -25.54 7.85
C ASP A 298 21.88 -25.16 7.45
N GLU A 299 22.23 -25.20 6.16
CA GLU A 299 23.63 -25.37 5.72
C GLU A 299 24.22 -24.26 4.85
N ASP A 300 23.46 -23.25 4.43
CA ASP A 300 23.94 -22.27 3.42
C ASP A 300 24.59 -20.99 4.02
N TRP A 301 24.95 -20.95 5.31
CA TRP A 301 25.69 -19.80 5.87
C TRP A 301 27.20 -19.97 5.71
N GLU A 302 27.81 -19.00 5.04
CA GLU A 302 29.26 -18.83 4.94
C GLU A 302 29.64 -17.53 5.66
N ASP A 303 30.72 -17.57 6.45
CA ASP A 303 31.17 -16.39 7.17
C ASP A 303 31.61 -15.30 6.19
N PRO A 304 30.99 -14.10 6.23
CA PRO A 304 31.29 -13.07 5.25
C PRO A 304 32.72 -12.55 5.38
N HIS A 305 33.40 -12.39 4.25
CA HIS A 305 34.76 -11.84 4.21
C HIS A 305 34.81 -10.30 4.27
N PHE A 306 33.65 -9.64 4.24
CA PHE A 306 33.55 -8.18 4.26
C PHE A 306 32.37 -7.73 5.12
N VAL A 307 32.38 -6.44 5.45
CA VAL A 307 31.30 -5.77 6.17
C VAL A 307 30.82 -4.56 5.36
N PRO A 308 29.57 -4.56 4.86
CA PRO A 308 28.98 -3.39 4.22
C PRO A 308 29.12 -2.13 5.08
N GLU A 309 29.45 -1.01 4.45
CA GLU A 309 29.63 0.28 5.15
C GLU A 309 28.39 0.67 5.96
N CYS A 310 27.21 0.39 5.40
CA CYS A 310 25.94 0.68 6.05
C CYS A 310 25.76 -0.10 7.36
N ILE A 311 26.21 -1.35 7.42
CA ILE A 311 26.18 -2.17 8.65
C ILE A 311 27.19 -1.63 9.64
N SER A 312 28.43 -1.36 9.21
CA SER A 312 29.52 -1.01 10.14
C SER A 312 29.33 0.34 10.82
N SER A 313 28.77 1.34 10.10
CA SER A 313 28.83 2.74 10.53
C SER A 313 27.48 3.47 10.63
N LEU A 314 26.41 2.96 10.02
CA LEU A 314 25.15 3.72 9.88
C LEU A 314 23.91 2.99 10.44
N LEU A 315 23.94 1.67 10.53
CA LEU A 315 22.79 0.86 10.94
C LEU A 315 22.41 1.14 12.41
N LYS A 316 21.26 1.80 12.59
CA LYS A 316 20.72 2.20 13.91
C LYS A 316 19.77 1.15 14.47
N THR A 317 18.99 0.48 13.63
CA THR A 317 18.08 -0.57 14.07
C THR A 317 18.09 -1.77 13.14
N CYS A 318 18.05 -2.97 13.71
CA CYS A 318 17.84 -4.21 12.97
C CYS A 318 16.67 -4.98 13.58
N CYS A 319 15.75 -5.46 12.73
CA CYS A 319 14.62 -6.28 13.16
C CYS A 319 14.58 -7.60 12.38
N LEU A 320 14.64 -8.72 13.07
CA LEU A 320 14.45 -10.06 12.50
C LEU A 320 13.07 -10.58 12.90
N ARG A 321 12.18 -10.75 11.92
CA ARG A 321 10.81 -11.23 12.12
C ARG A 321 10.65 -12.69 11.74
N ASN A 322 9.77 -13.37 12.46
CA ASN A 322 9.55 -14.81 12.32
C ASN A 322 10.85 -15.62 12.56
N TYR A 323 11.62 -15.19 13.56
CA TYR A 323 12.88 -15.82 13.96
C TYR A 323 12.62 -17.20 14.57
N LYS A 324 13.30 -18.23 14.05
CA LYS A 324 13.23 -19.62 14.51
C LYS A 324 14.48 -20.06 15.28
N GLY A 325 15.52 -19.21 15.35
CA GLY A 325 16.75 -19.56 16.07
C GLY A 325 17.58 -20.65 15.41
N ILE A 326 17.35 -20.90 14.13
CA ILE A 326 18.17 -21.81 13.31
C ILE A 326 19.59 -21.24 13.17
N LYS A 327 20.55 -22.11 12.81
CA LYS A 327 21.98 -21.76 12.83
C LYS A 327 22.27 -20.51 12.00
N CYS A 328 21.77 -20.43 10.77
CA CYS A 328 22.01 -19.30 9.87
C CYS A 328 21.45 -17.97 10.39
N GLU A 329 20.26 -17.97 10.99
CA GLU A 329 19.64 -16.77 11.57
C GLU A 329 20.44 -16.27 12.77
N LEU A 330 20.93 -17.19 13.61
CA LEU A 330 21.80 -16.86 14.74
C LEU A 330 23.14 -16.29 14.28
N GLN A 331 23.75 -16.86 13.22
CA GLN A 331 25.00 -16.33 12.66
C GLN A 331 24.81 -14.95 12.05
N PHE A 332 23.72 -14.71 11.31
CA PHE A 332 23.41 -13.38 10.80
C PHE A 332 23.19 -12.38 11.95
N ALA A 333 22.44 -12.77 12.98
CA ALA A 333 22.22 -11.94 14.15
C ALA A 333 23.55 -11.57 14.84
N LYS A 334 24.42 -12.56 15.03
CA LYS A 334 25.78 -12.38 15.55
C LYS A 334 26.60 -11.42 14.68
N TYR A 335 26.59 -11.62 13.37
CA TYR A 335 27.29 -10.77 12.42
C TYR A 335 26.87 -9.31 12.53
N ILE A 336 25.57 -9.02 12.61
CA ILE A 336 25.06 -7.65 12.80
C ILE A 336 25.51 -7.07 14.15
N LEU A 337 25.35 -7.81 15.25
CA LEU A 337 25.74 -7.35 16.60
C LEU A 337 27.25 -7.05 16.70
N GLN A 338 28.08 -7.89 16.10
CA GLN A 338 29.53 -7.75 16.15
C GLN A 338 30.03 -6.59 15.28
N ASN A 339 29.38 -6.31 14.16
CA ASN A 339 29.91 -5.35 13.19
C ASN A 339 29.28 -3.95 13.27
N SER A 340 28.07 -3.82 13.84
CA SER A 340 27.33 -2.54 13.83
C SER A 340 27.65 -1.63 15.00
N LYS A 341 28.58 -0.69 14.81
CA LYS A 341 29.11 0.19 15.88
C LYS A 341 28.11 1.20 16.45
N VAL A 342 27.11 1.60 15.65
CA VAL A 342 26.10 2.62 16.03
C VAL A 342 24.70 2.03 16.28
N LEU A 343 24.60 0.69 16.35
CA LEU A 343 23.34 0.00 16.54
C LEU A 343 22.71 0.36 17.89
N ARG A 344 21.49 0.87 17.88
CA ARG A 344 20.75 1.26 19.08
C ARG A 344 19.78 0.17 19.54
N THR A 345 19.16 -0.51 18.59
CA THR A 345 18.16 -1.52 18.89
C THR A 345 18.27 -2.70 17.93
N MET A 346 18.32 -3.89 18.49
CA MET A 346 18.13 -5.14 17.77
C MET A 346 16.88 -5.82 18.29
N THR A 347 15.88 -5.99 17.42
CA THR A 347 14.60 -6.61 17.78
C THR A 347 14.51 -7.98 17.13
N ILE A 348 14.24 -9.00 17.93
CA ILE A 348 14.03 -10.38 17.49
C ILE A 348 12.56 -10.70 17.76
N GLN A 349 11.77 -10.86 16.70
CA GLN A 349 10.37 -11.27 16.82
C GLN A 349 10.29 -12.76 16.47
N SER A 350 10.10 -13.57 17.51
CA SER A 350 9.97 -15.01 17.40
C SER A 350 8.71 -15.41 16.65
N THR A 351 8.70 -16.59 16.02
CA THR A 351 7.47 -17.11 15.43
C THR A 351 6.47 -17.51 16.53
N PHE A 352 5.18 -17.61 16.16
CA PHE A 352 4.16 -18.17 17.03
C PHE A 352 4.24 -19.71 17.19
N GLU A 353 5.07 -20.38 16.39
CA GLU A 353 5.21 -21.86 16.39
C GLU A 353 6.17 -22.36 17.47
N VAL A 354 7.05 -21.49 17.98
CA VAL A 354 8.10 -21.81 18.93
C VAL A 354 7.56 -21.71 20.35
N ASP A 355 7.84 -22.71 21.18
CA ASP A 355 7.38 -22.72 22.58
C ASP A 355 8.19 -21.76 23.47
N MET A 356 7.74 -21.55 24.70
CA MET A 356 8.42 -20.63 25.63
C MET A 356 9.83 -21.08 26.02
N THR A 357 10.10 -22.38 26.07
CA THR A 357 11.41 -22.95 26.43
C THR A 357 12.41 -22.68 25.32
N GLU A 358 12.03 -22.93 24.08
CA GLU A 358 12.82 -22.65 22.89
C GLU A 358 13.07 -21.14 22.76
N LYS A 359 12.07 -20.28 22.98
CA LYS A 359 12.24 -18.82 23.01
C LYS A 359 13.28 -18.39 24.05
N LEU A 360 13.24 -18.95 25.26
CA LEU A 360 14.24 -18.68 26.31
C LEU A 360 15.64 -19.13 25.89
N GLN A 361 15.78 -20.30 25.28
CA GLN A 361 17.06 -20.76 24.76
C GLN A 361 17.61 -19.85 23.65
N MET A 362 16.75 -19.37 22.75
CA MET A 362 17.14 -18.40 21.72
C MET A 362 17.61 -17.09 22.34
N LEU A 363 16.87 -16.55 23.31
CA LEU A 363 17.24 -15.35 24.05
C LEU A 363 18.60 -15.53 24.74
N MET A 364 18.81 -16.64 25.44
CA MET A 364 20.09 -16.94 26.11
C MET A 364 21.24 -16.94 25.10
N LYS A 365 21.11 -17.67 23.98
CA LYS A 365 22.12 -17.70 22.92
C LYS A 365 22.44 -16.31 22.37
N LEU A 366 21.43 -15.47 22.13
CA LEU A 366 21.59 -14.11 21.62
C LEU A 366 22.18 -13.14 22.65
N SER A 367 21.86 -13.32 23.93
CA SER A 367 22.27 -12.42 25.01
C SER A 367 23.78 -12.42 25.26
N VAL A 368 24.43 -13.57 25.04
CA VAL A 368 25.88 -13.80 25.25
C VAL A 368 26.71 -13.32 24.06
N LEU A 369 26.08 -13.00 22.92
CA LEU A 369 26.81 -12.55 21.74
C LEU A 369 27.50 -11.20 21.98
N PRO A 370 28.78 -11.06 21.57
CA PRO A 370 29.50 -9.80 21.70
C PRO A 370 28.88 -8.73 20.80
N ARG A 371 28.86 -7.49 21.30
CA ARG A 371 28.25 -6.33 20.63
C ARG A 371 29.31 -5.25 20.44
N SER A 372 29.45 -4.72 19.23
CA SER A 372 30.34 -3.57 19.00
C SER A 372 29.74 -2.26 19.50
N SER A 373 28.41 -2.11 19.44
CA SER A 373 27.72 -0.97 20.05
C SER A 373 27.42 -1.21 21.52
N ALA A 374 28.02 -0.39 22.39
CA ALA A 374 27.72 -0.38 23.83
C ALA A 374 26.29 0.09 24.15
N THR A 375 25.64 0.81 23.22
CA THR A 375 24.29 1.35 23.40
C THR A 375 23.19 0.42 22.88
N CYS A 376 23.55 -0.70 22.26
CA CYS A 376 22.61 -1.61 21.62
C CYS A 376 21.75 -2.35 22.66
N LYS A 377 20.44 -2.05 22.63
CA LYS A 377 19.42 -2.80 23.36
C LYS A 377 18.93 -3.97 22.52
N LEU A 378 19.07 -5.18 23.04
CA LEU A 378 18.46 -6.38 22.47
C LEU A 378 17.05 -6.54 23.05
N SER A 379 16.05 -6.54 22.16
CA SER A 379 14.65 -6.80 22.49
C SER A 379 14.22 -8.11 21.84
N PHE A 380 13.52 -8.95 22.58
CA PHE A 380 12.97 -10.21 22.11
C PHE A 380 11.47 -10.22 22.38
N GLU A 381 10.69 -10.40 21.32
CA GLU A 381 9.22 -10.34 21.31
C GLU A 381 8.59 -11.66 20.83
#